data_AF-A0A1K2AN85-F1
#
_entry.id   AF-A0A1K2AN85-F1
#
_cell.length_a   1.000
_cell.length_b   1.000
_cell.length_c   1.000
_cell.angle_alpha   90.00
_cell.angle_beta   90.00
_cell.angle_gamma   90.00
#
_symmetry.space_group_name_H-M   'P 1'
#
loop_
_entity.id
_entity.type
_entity.pdbx_description
1 polymer ?
#
loop_
_entity_poly.entity_id
_entity_poly.type
_entity_poly.pdbx_seq_one_letter_code
_entity_poly.pdbx_strand_id
1 'polypeptide(L)'
;MKPNAEDRRLATEDRLRAALAARAALVTHRDLRRDAPPQGRSWGVHRVRRMAFAALGVAAAVVTVCLLVLLPDSPLDPAPVPPASTPGIDEPLPATSPRPVGPSGPDPSVTSRS
;
A
#
# COMPACT_ATOMS: atom_id res chain seq x y z
N MET A 1 -3.17 -37.15 -63.90
CA MET A 1 -3.79 -36.98 -62.57
C MET A 1 -3.41 -35.60 -62.04
N LYS A 2 -4.39 -34.77 -61.66
CA LYS A 2 -4.10 -33.47 -61.04
C LYS A 2 -3.82 -33.69 -59.54
N PRO A 3 -2.75 -33.13 -58.97
CA PRO A 3 -2.51 -33.24 -57.53
C PRO A 3 -3.70 -32.66 -56.77
N ASN A 4 -4.17 -33.36 -55.73
CA ASN A 4 -5.34 -32.95 -54.96
C ASN A 4 -5.09 -31.53 -54.40
N ALA A 5 -6.12 -30.68 -54.42
CA ALA A 5 -6.02 -29.32 -53.90
C ALA A 5 -5.62 -29.31 -52.41
N GLU A 6 -6.04 -30.34 -51.68
CA GLU A 6 -5.68 -30.58 -50.28
C GLU A 6 -4.18 -30.84 -50.10
N ASP A 7 -3.58 -31.69 -50.95
CA ASP A 7 -2.13 -31.97 -50.89
C ASP A 7 -1.30 -30.71 -51.11
N ARG A 8 -1.73 -29.84 -52.01
CA ARG A 8 -1.05 -28.55 -52.26
C ARG A 8 -1.17 -27.64 -51.05
N ARG A 9 -2.34 -27.58 -50.43
CA ARG A 9 -2.59 -26.79 -49.22
C ARG A 9 -1.70 -27.27 -48.07
N LEU A 10 -1.66 -28.58 -47.82
CA LEU A 10 -0.80 -29.17 -46.78
C LEU A 10 0.68 -28.86 -47.05
N ALA A 11 1.14 -29.02 -48.29
CA ALA A 11 2.52 -28.69 -48.66
C ALA A 11 2.84 -27.19 -48.53
N THR A 12 1.87 -26.29 -48.68
CA THR A 12 2.07 -24.86 -48.39
C THR A 12 2.10 -24.58 -46.89
N GLU A 13 1.22 -25.21 -46.11
CA GLU A 13 1.18 -25.05 -44.66
C GLU A 13 2.47 -25.54 -44.00
N ASP A 14 3.03 -26.67 -44.46
CA ASP A 14 4.31 -27.19 -43.95
C ASP A 14 5.48 -26.25 -44.27
N ARG A 15 5.50 -25.67 -45.47
CA ARG A 15 6.51 -24.66 -45.85
C ARG A 15 6.41 -23.40 -44.99
N LEU A 16 5.19 -22.94 -44.70
CA LEU A 16 4.96 -21.81 -43.81
C LEU A 16 5.40 -22.13 -42.37
N ARG A 17 5.06 -23.32 -41.87
CA ARG A 17 5.47 -23.77 -40.54
C ARG A 17 6.99 -23.84 -40.42
N ALA A 18 7.67 -24.37 -41.44
CA ALA A 18 9.13 -24.43 -41.49
C ALA A 18 9.76 -23.02 -41.53
N ALA A 19 9.22 -22.11 -42.34
CA ALA A 19 9.71 -20.74 -42.43
C ALA A 19 9.54 -19.97 -41.10
N LEU A 20 8.39 -20.12 -40.45
CA LEU A 20 8.12 -19.50 -39.15
C LEU A 20 9.00 -20.09 -38.04
N ALA A 21 9.21 -21.40 -38.04
CA ALA A 21 10.13 -22.06 -37.11
C ALA A 21 11.57 -21.55 -37.29
N ALA A 22 12.05 -21.44 -38.53
CA ALA A 22 13.36 -20.87 -38.83
C ALA A 22 13.47 -19.40 -38.37
N ARG A 23 12.41 -18.60 -38.54
CA ARG A 23 12.37 -17.21 -38.06
C ARG A 23 12.37 -17.13 -36.54
N ALA A 24 11.61 -17.99 -35.86
CA ALA A 24 11.55 -18.05 -34.41
C ALA A 24 12.90 -18.45 -33.80
N ALA A 25 13.67 -19.32 -34.47
CA ALA A 25 15.01 -19.70 -34.04
C ALA A 25 16.01 -18.53 -34.03
N LEU A 26 15.73 -17.45 -34.76
CA LEU A 26 16.55 -16.23 -34.75
C LEU A 26 16.17 -15.25 -33.63
N VAL A 27 15.04 -15.45 -32.95
CA VAL A 27 14.60 -14.60 -31.84
C VAL A 27 15.44 -14.93 -30.61
N THR A 28 16.18 -13.94 -30.12
CA THR A 28 17.05 -14.10 -28.97
C THR A 28 16.37 -13.62 -27.69
N HIS A 29 16.90 -14.01 -26.53
CA HIS A 29 16.40 -13.53 -25.24
C HIS A 29 16.39 -11.99 -25.13
N ARG A 30 17.31 -11.32 -25.84
CA ARG A 30 17.37 -9.85 -25.87
C ARG A 30 16.17 -9.24 -26.56
N ASP A 31 15.67 -9.88 -27.63
CA ASP A 31 14.49 -9.42 -28.39
C ASP A 31 13.20 -9.62 -27.59
N LEU A 32 13.21 -10.58 -26.66
CA LEU A 32 12.09 -10.84 -25.73
C LEU A 32 12.20 -10.04 -24.43
N ARG A 33 13.31 -9.34 -24.21
CA ARG A 33 13.50 -8.57 -23.00
C ARG A 33 12.49 -7.42 -23.00
N ARG A 34 11.77 -7.26 -21.89
CA ARG A 34 10.93 -6.08 -21.69
C ARG A 34 11.81 -4.84 -21.72
N ASP A 35 11.53 -3.94 -22.64
CA ASP A 35 12.09 -2.59 -22.58
C ASP A 35 11.69 -1.93 -21.27
N ALA A 36 12.63 -1.17 -20.71
CA ALA A 36 12.35 -0.41 -19.50
C ALA A 36 11.22 0.60 -19.80
N PRO A 37 10.20 0.70 -18.94
CA PRO A 37 9.16 1.70 -19.13
C PRO A 37 9.80 3.09 -19.17
N PRO A 38 9.30 4.02 -20.01
CA PRO A 38 9.91 5.33 -20.17
C PRO A 38 10.02 6.04 -18.82
N GLN A 39 11.25 6.20 -18.32
CA GLN A 39 11.52 6.74 -16.98
C GLN A 39 11.32 8.26 -16.86
N GLY A 40 10.96 8.95 -17.94
CA GLY A 40 11.06 10.41 -18.01
C GLY A 40 9.84 11.23 -17.59
N ARG A 41 8.62 10.67 -17.59
CA ARG A 41 7.38 11.50 -17.46
C ARG A 41 6.57 11.31 -16.19
N SER A 42 6.69 10.19 -15.48
CA SER A 42 5.86 9.93 -14.29
C SER A 42 6.29 10.73 -13.06
N TRP A 43 7.59 11.02 -12.91
CA TRP A 43 8.10 11.75 -11.73
C TRP A 43 7.62 13.21 -11.67
N GLY A 44 7.45 13.86 -12.82
CA GLY A 44 6.97 15.25 -12.90
C GLY A 44 5.51 15.38 -12.45
N VAL A 45 4.62 14.52 -12.96
CA VAL A 45 3.19 14.53 -12.56
C VAL A 45 2.99 14.17 -11.10
N HIS A 46 3.82 13.30 -10.51
CA HIS A 46 3.74 13.01 -9.07
C HIS A 46 4.09 14.21 -8.19
N ARG A 47 5.07 15.05 -8.57
CA ARG A 47 5.39 16.27 -7.82
C ARG A 47 4.30 17.33 -7.93
N VAL A 48 3.80 17.58 -9.14
CA VAL A 48 2.69 18.53 -9.36
C VAL A 48 1.46 18.11 -8.56
N ARG A 49 1.13 16.81 -8.60
CA ARG A 49 0.00 16.28 -7.84
C ARG A 49 0.20 16.40 -6.32
N ARG A 50 1.42 16.16 -5.81
CA ARG A 50 1.72 16.39 -4.38
C ARG A 50 1.59 17.85 -3.97
N MET A 51 2.07 18.79 -4.80
CA MET A 51 1.93 20.21 -4.52
C MET A 51 0.47 20.67 -4.55
N ALA A 52 -0.32 20.18 -5.51
CA ALA A 52 -1.75 20.47 -5.58
C ALA A 52 -2.49 19.96 -4.32
N PHE A 53 -2.20 18.75 -3.86
CA PHE A 53 -2.78 18.23 -2.63
C PHE A 53 -2.32 18.98 -1.37
N ALA A 54 -1.06 19.39 -1.30
CA ALA A 54 -0.56 20.21 -0.19
C ALA A 54 -1.27 21.58 -0.16
N ALA A 55 -1.41 22.24 -1.31
CA ALA A 55 -2.13 23.51 -1.42
C ALA A 55 -3.61 23.38 -1.03
N LEU A 56 -4.28 22.30 -1.46
CA LEU A 56 -5.65 21.99 -1.04
C LEU A 56 -5.75 21.76 0.47
N GLY A 57 -4.80 21.06 1.08
CA GLY A 57 -4.76 20.85 2.52
C GLY A 57 -4.61 22.15 3.30
N VAL A 58 -3.75 23.06 2.86
CA VAL A 58 -3.59 24.39 3.46
C VAL A 58 -4.88 25.20 3.33
N ALA A 59 -5.51 25.21 2.15
CA ALA A 59 -6.76 25.91 1.94
C ALA A 59 -7.89 25.36 2.85
N ALA A 60 -7.98 24.04 2.98
CA ALA A 60 -8.94 23.40 3.88
C ALA A 60 -8.70 23.78 5.35
N ALA A 61 -7.43 23.79 5.79
CA ALA A 61 -7.07 24.21 7.14
C ALA A 61 -7.48 25.67 7.41
N VAL A 62 -7.22 26.58 6.46
CA VAL A 62 -7.65 27.99 6.57
C VAL A 62 -9.16 28.08 6.67
N VAL A 63 -9.91 27.37 5.83
CA VAL A 63 -11.38 27.33 5.90
C VAL A 63 -11.87 26.81 7.24
N THR A 64 -11.28 25.73 7.78
CA THR A 64 -11.67 25.22 9.10
C THR A 64 -11.39 26.21 10.22
N VAL A 65 -10.25 26.92 10.18
CA VAL A 65 -9.94 27.97 11.18
C VAL A 65 -10.92 29.13 11.05
N CYS A 66 -11.23 29.57 9.82
CA CYS A 66 -12.26 30.58 9.59
C CYS A 66 -13.62 30.13 10.13
N LEU A 67 -14.04 28.89 9.86
CA LEU A 67 -15.30 28.37 10.38
C LEU A 67 -15.32 28.26 11.90
N LEU A 68 -14.21 27.83 12.54
CA LEU A 68 -14.11 27.79 14.00
C LEU A 68 -14.16 29.19 14.64
N VAL A 69 -13.54 30.19 14.00
CA VAL A 69 -13.57 31.58 14.48
C VAL A 69 -14.92 32.24 14.22
N LEU A 70 -15.57 31.95 13.08
CA LEU A 70 -16.84 32.55 12.69
C LEU A 70 -18.06 31.84 13.29
N LEU A 71 -17.97 30.55 13.62
CA LEU A 71 -19.02 29.75 14.26
C LEU A 71 -18.50 29.18 15.59
N PRO A 72 -18.47 30.00 16.66
CA PRO A 72 -17.98 29.57 17.98
C PRO A 72 -18.87 28.51 18.67
N ASP A 73 -20.09 28.26 18.17
CA ASP A 73 -21.07 27.33 18.74
C ASP A 73 -21.20 26.03 17.92
N SER A 74 -20.12 25.26 17.79
CA SER A 74 -20.24 23.85 17.38
C SER A 74 -20.26 22.95 18.62
N PRO A 75 -21.38 22.27 18.94
CA PRO A 75 -21.47 21.45 20.12
C PRO A 75 -20.64 20.16 19.98
N LEU A 76 -19.60 20.15 20.80
CA LEU A 76 -19.17 19.09 21.72
C LEU A 76 -18.71 17.75 21.14
N ASP A 77 -17.42 17.54 21.34
CA ASP A 77 -16.82 16.29 21.80
C ASP A 77 -17.82 15.46 22.63
N PRO A 78 -18.36 14.35 22.10
CA PRO A 78 -19.18 13.46 22.90
C PRO A 78 -18.29 12.86 23.98
N ALA A 79 -18.52 13.26 25.23
CA ALA A 79 -17.78 12.76 26.38
C ALA A 79 -17.68 11.22 26.32
N PRO A 80 -16.48 10.64 26.49
CA PRO A 80 -16.29 9.19 26.39
C PRO A 80 -17.25 8.45 27.33
N VAL A 81 -18.09 7.59 26.76
CA VAL A 81 -18.96 6.73 27.55
C VAL A 81 -18.08 5.73 28.31
N PRO A 82 -18.18 5.62 29.64
CA PRO A 82 -17.35 4.70 30.40
C PRO A 82 -17.64 3.25 29.96
N PRO A 83 -16.59 2.41 29.85
CA PRO A 83 -16.75 1.03 29.42
C PRO A 83 -17.65 0.26 30.38
N ALA A 84 -18.54 -0.57 29.84
CA ALA A 84 -19.41 -1.43 30.62
C ALA A 84 -18.57 -2.39 31.50
N SER A 85 -18.95 -2.54 32.77
CA SER A 85 -18.29 -3.45 33.69
C SER A 85 -18.47 -4.90 33.24
N THR A 86 -17.40 -5.69 33.34
CA THR A 86 -17.43 -7.13 33.06
C THR A 86 -18.30 -7.84 34.11
N PRO A 87 -19.21 -8.76 33.70
CA PRO A 87 -19.92 -9.62 34.65
C PRO A 87 -18.89 -10.41 35.48
N GLY A 88 -18.99 -10.31 36.80
CA GLY A 88 -18.14 -11.08 37.71
C GLY A 88 -18.41 -12.58 37.53
N ILE A 89 -17.41 -13.31 37.05
CA ILE A 89 -17.37 -14.76 37.16
C ILE A 89 -16.61 -15.02 38.47
N ASP A 90 -17.34 -15.36 39.53
CA ASP A 90 -16.77 -15.96 40.73
C ASP A 90 -16.13 -17.30 40.33
N GLU A 91 -14.85 -17.28 39.96
CA GLU A 91 -14.08 -18.49 39.67
C GLU A 91 -13.18 -18.85 40.87
N PRO A 92 -13.26 -20.08 41.42
CA PRO A 92 -12.46 -20.48 42.58
C PRO A 92 -10.97 -20.64 42.21
N LEU A 93 -10.09 -20.09 43.05
CA LEU A 93 -8.63 -20.14 42.95
C LEU A 93 -8.08 -21.58 42.98
N PRO A 94 -7.19 -21.98 42.05
CA PRO A 94 -6.17 -22.99 42.31
C PRO A 94 -4.83 -22.34 42.68
N ALA A 95 -4.11 -23.02 43.56
CA ALA A 95 -2.97 -22.56 44.33
C ALA A 95 -1.66 -22.28 43.53
N THR A 96 -0.97 -21.22 43.95
CA THR A 96 0.50 -21.04 44.12
C THR A 96 1.45 -21.40 42.96
N SER A 97 2.09 -20.37 42.36
CA SER A 97 3.55 -20.04 42.41
C SER A 97 4.05 -19.35 41.10
N PRO A 98 5.24 -18.70 41.07
CA PRO A 98 5.47 -17.33 41.49
C PRO A 98 5.78 -16.34 40.35
N ARG A 99 5.60 -15.07 40.71
CA ARG A 99 5.78 -13.81 39.99
C ARG A 99 7.16 -13.62 39.31
N PRO A 100 7.24 -13.22 38.02
CA PRO A 100 8.45 -12.62 37.47
C PRO A 100 8.69 -11.26 38.13
N VAL A 101 9.88 -11.09 38.71
CA VAL A 101 10.34 -9.84 39.33
C VAL A 101 10.48 -8.78 38.25
N GLY A 102 9.60 -7.79 38.24
CA GLY A 102 9.79 -6.56 37.46
C GLY A 102 10.91 -5.71 38.09
N PRO A 103 11.79 -5.08 37.30
CA PRO A 103 12.78 -4.18 37.85
C PRO A 103 12.09 -2.95 38.45
N SER A 104 12.16 -2.83 39.77
CA SER A 104 11.85 -1.61 40.52
C SER A 104 12.65 -0.45 39.95
N GLY A 105 11.95 0.61 39.55
CA GLY A 105 12.58 1.91 39.36
C GLY A 105 13.15 2.46 40.67
N PRO A 106 14.05 3.44 40.56
CA PRO A 106 14.04 4.55 41.50
C PRO A 106 13.82 5.88 40.75
N ASP A 107 12.70 6.53 41.05
CA ASP A 107 12.62 8.00 41.17
C ASP A 107 12.70 8.27 42.70
N PRO A 108 13.06 9.46 43.24
CA PRO A 108 13.37 10.75 42.60
C PRO A 108 14.58 11.49 43.23
N SER A 109 15.07 12.57 42.60
CA SER A 109 15.36 13.84 43.30
C SER A 109 16.03 14.88 42.40
N VAL A 110 15.32 15.99 42.20
CA VAL A 110 15.84 17.32 41.87
C VAL A 110 16.87 17.75 42.92
N THR A 111 18.07 18.21 42.53
CA THR A 111 18.74 19.33 43.22
C THR A 111 19.74 20.04 42.29
N SER A 112 19.61 21.36 42.28
CA SER A 112 20.45 22.40 41.69
C SER A 112 21.79 22.61 42.44
N ARG A 113 22.88 22.84 41.71
CA ARG A 113 24.10 23.65 42.02
C ARG A 113 25.17 23.33 40.95
N SER A 114 26.02 24.21 40.45
CA SER A 114 26.39 25.61 40.73
C SER A 114 27.02 26.18 39.46
#